data_AF-A0A2E7CXB3-F1
#
_entry.id   AF-A0A2E7CXB3-F1
#
_cell.length_a   1.000
_cell.length_b   1.000
_cell.length_c   1.000
_cell.angle_alpha   90.00
_cell.angle_beta   90.00
_cell.angle_gamma   90.00
#
_symmetry.space_group_name_H-M   'P 1'
#
loop_
_entity.id
_entity.type
_entity.pdbx_description
1 polymer ?
#
loop_
_entity_poly.entity_id
_entity_poly.type
_entity_poly.pdbx_seq_one_letter_code
_entity_poly.pdbx_strand_id
1 'polypeptide(L)'
;MIMIVLRPHPDATRRLPIRRLPVTQLETQMAIQVKCKCGATRRVKDEAAGRTIKCRECGKPTKVPKPQPVEDEYEYEEDYGDEWGSEDAGDEWGSDYGDDEYGDYEEEAYEAPPARKPRKASSKGKKRSAGNKKKSGKGKKKKAKGASKGLAWNFNYFNLFLLAIGCVLIFGGVEEVRLASLSKPEPQQITLANLLQNGPGDNIYIELSDFLLRDNLVYEANSDSGPYTKIWIAADPATEEDKRLGFENIVASKRGPIKFLFKSTQHNNDTDIVSLATKGLDGSVRGMLINEIESLAGEERKLLEQSYGRTGIDSWYIFEFAREPSGIFKMTALFFGGIIFLLIGGAAVLFIHKDE
;
A
#
# COMPACT_ATOMS: atom_id res chain seq x y z
N MET A 1 -6.11 -9.52 -17.68
CA MET A 1 -7.34 -8.95 -17.06
C MET A 1 -7.09 -9.00 -15.57
N ILE A 2 -6.57 -7.90 -15.00
CA ILE A 2 -6.34 -7.79 -13.56
C ILE A 2 -7.73 -7.67 -12.94
N MET A 3 -8.15 -8.68 -12.18
CA MET A 3 -9.33 -8.54 -11.34
C MET A 3 -8.90 -7.69 -10.14
N ILE A 4 -9.17 -6.39 -10.19
CA ILE A 4 -9.02 -5.52 -9.03
C ILE A 4 -10.18 -5.88 -8.10
N VAL A 5 -9.86 -6.58 -7.03
CA VAL A 5 -10.84 -6.96 -6.02
C VAL A 5 -10.95 -5.80 -5.04
N LEU A 6 -11.91 -4.94 -5.34
CA LEU A 6 -12.19 -3.70 -4.63
C LEU A 6 -13.06 -4.01 -3.40
N ARG A 7 -12.44 -4.27 -2.24
CA ARG A 7 -13.19 -4.32 -0.99
C ARG A 7 -12.45 -3.52 0.08
N PRO A 8 -13.09 -2.56 0.78
CA PRO A 8 -12.64 -2.25 2.13
C PRO A 8 -12.63 -3.58 2.89
N HIS A 9 -11.52 -3.91 3.53
CA HIS A 9 -11.37 -5.22 4.17
C HIS A 9 -12.58 -5.42 5.10
N PRO A 10 -13.45 -6.42 4.86
CA PRO A 10 -14.72 -6.56 5.60
C PRO A 10 -14.50 -6.85 7.09
N ASP A 11 -13.26 -7.17 7.49
CA ASP A 11 -12.83 -7.34 8.87
C ASP A 11 -12.03 -6.13 9.44
N ALA A 12 -11.88 -5.00 8.75
CA ALA A 12 -11.20 -3.82 9.33
C ALA A 12 -12.04 -3.09 10.40
N THR A 13 -13.37 -3.25 10.38
CA THR A 13 -14.27 -2.73 11.44
C THR A 13 -14.71 -3.78 12.45
N ARG A 14 -14.41 -5.07 12.22
CA ARG A 14 -14.26 -5.94 13.38
C ARG A 14 -12.98 -5.44 14.02
N ARG A 15 -13.07 -4.91 15.26
CA ARG A 15 -11.96 -5.03 16.21
C ARG A 15 -11.31 -6.35 15.86
N LEU A 16 -10.06 -6.36 15.38
CA LEU A 16 -9.32 -7.60 15.16
C LEU A 16 -9.73 -8.45 16.34
N PRO A 17 -10.51 -9.54 16.17
CA PRO A 17 -10.90 -10.28 17.33
C PRO A 17 -9.55 -10.59 17.94
N ILE A 18 -9.37 -10.21 19.19
CA ILE A 18 -8.36 -10.77 20.06
C ILE A 18 -8.77 -12.25 20.23
N ARG A 19 -8.88 -13.00 19.13
CA ARG A 19 -8.13 -14.22 19.00
C ARG A 19 -6.74 -13.78 19.34
N ARG A 20 -6.37 -14.03 20.60
CA ARG A 20 -5.03 -14.49 20.96
C ARG A 20 -4.49 -15.10 19.68
N LEU A 21 -3.49 -14.46 19.08
CA LEU A 21 -2.72 -15.06 17.99
C LEU A 21 -2.60 -16.53 18.38
N PRO A 22 -3.06 -17.50 17.57
CA PRO A 22 -2.78 -18.88 17.90
C PRO A 22 -1.27 -18.92 18.12
N VAL A 23 -0.88 -19.28 19.35
CA VAL A 23 0.50 -19.44 19.79
C VAL A 23 1.04 -20.65 19.04
N THR A 24 1.16 -20.55 17.72
CA THR A 24 1.51 -21.66 16.83
C THR A 24 2.70 -21.33 15.93
N GLN A 25 3.25 -20.11 16.01
CA GLN A 25 4.58 -19.81 15.42
C GLN A 25 5.70 -19.59 16.45
N LEU A 26 5.37 -19.46 17.73
CA LEU A 26 6.34 -19.65 18.83
C LEU A 26 6.48 -21.13 19.26
N GLU A 27 5.64 -22.04 18.73
CA GLU A 27 5.76 -23.50 18.90
C GLU A 27 6.97 -24.14 18.18
N THR A 28 7.93 -23.32 17.74
CA THR A 28 9.28 -23.77 17.36
C THR A 28 10.27 -23.75 18.53
N GLN A 29 9.84 -23.32 19.73
CA GLN A 29 10.53 -23.54 21.01
C GLN A 29 9.84 -24.72 21.72
N MET A 30 10.43 -25.87 22.05
CA MET A 30 11.80 -26.34 22.02
C MET A 30 11.76 -27.82 21.56
N ALA A 31 12.45 -28.18 20.48
CA ALA A 31 12.49 -29.58 20.08
C ALA A 31 13.61 -30.33 20.82
N ILE A 32 13.26 -31.26 21.72
CA ILE A 32 14.23 -32.13 22.42
C ILE A 32 14.95 -33.00 21.37
N GLN A 33 16.28 -32.88 21.31
CA GLN A 33 17.09 -33.76 20.47
C GLN A 33 17.37 -35.09 21.18
N VAL A 34 16.84 -36.18 20.63
CA VAL A 34 17.02 -37.53 21.16
C VAL A 34 17.95 -38.32 20.25
N LYS A 35 19.01 -38.90 20.81
CA LYS A 35 19.90 -39.85 20.14
C LYS A 35 19.41 -41.28 20.37
N CYS A 36 19.10 -42.00 19.30
CA CYS A 36 18.80 -43.42 19.38
C CYS A 36 20.10 -44.24 19.50
N LYS A 37 20.02 -45.46 20.07
CA LYS A 37 21.15 -46.40 20.16
C LYS A 37 21.76 -46.80 18.80
N CYS A 38 21.04 -46.63 17.70
CA CYS A 38 21.57 -46.84 16.35
C CYS A 38 22.36 -45.65 15.79
N GLY A 39 22.51 -44.56 16.55
CA GLY A 39 23.24 -43.35 16.14
C GLY A 39 22.37 -42.25 15.52
N ALA A 40 21.11 -42.54 15.15
CA ALA A 40 20.22 -41.54 14.57
C ALA A 40 19.79 -40.48 15.61
N THR A 41 19.91 -39.21 15.26
CA THR A 41 19.42 -38.05 16.02
C THR A 41 18.05 -37.61 15.50
N ARG A 42 17.11 -37.28 16.40
CA ARG A 42 15.78 -36.79 16.03
C ARG A 42 15.31 -35.70 16.96
N ARG A 43 14.59 -34.74 16.40
CA ARG A 43 13.90 -33.67 17.12
C ARG A 43 12.47 -34.13 17.44
N VAL A 44 12.09 -34.09 18.70
CA VAL A 44 10.78 -34.52 19.19
C VAL A 44 10.15 -33.37 19.98
N LYS A 45 8.82 -33.23 19.91
CA LYS A 45 8.08 -32.22 20.69
C LYS A 45 8.22 -32.48 22.19
N ASP A 46 8.14 -31.42 22.99
CA ASP A 46 8.24 -31.48 24.47
C ASP A 46 7.18 -32.37 25.12
N GLU A 47 6.00 -32.54 24.51
CA GLU A 47 4.97 -33.48 25.00
C GLU A 47 5.44 -34.95 25.03
N ALA A 48 6.49 -35.26 24.27
CA ALA A 48 7.11 -36.59 24.28
C ALA A 48 8.12 -36.75 25.41
N ALA A 49 8.47 -35.70 26.16
CA ALA A 49 9.40 -35.75 27.28
C ALA A 49 8.97 -36.82 28.30
N GLY A 50 9.88 -37.76 28.60
CA GLY A 50 9.63 -38.89 29.48
C GLY A 50 8.83 -40.05 28.88
N ARG A 51 8.29 -39.92 27.66
CA ARG A 51 7.61 -41.01 26.95
C ARG A 51 8.62 -41.85 26.15
N THR A 52 8.22 -43.09 25.83
CA THR A 52 9.02 -44.00 24.99
C THR A 52 8.52 -43.93 23.56
N ILE A 53 9.38 -43.54 22.63
CA ILE A 53 9.07 -43.45 21.19
C ILE A 53 9.83 -44.53 20.41
N LYS A 54 9.26 -45.02 19.31
CA LYS A 54 9.97 -45.97 18.42
C LYS A 54 10.85 -45.20 17.44
N CYS A 55 12.12 -45.59 17.32
CA CYS A 55 13.00 -45.04 16.29
C CYS A 55 12.53 -45.50 14.90
N ARG A 56 12.36 -44.58 13.94
CA ARG A 56 11.92 -44.95 12.57
C ARG A 56 13.02 -45.64 11.75
N GLU A 57 14.29 -45.50 12.12
CA GLU A 57 15.40 -46.19 11.43
C GLU A 57 15.50 -47.66 11.84
N CYS A 58 15.50 -47.94 13.15
CA CYS A 58 15.76 -49.30 13.65
C CYS A 58 14.58 -49.95 14.39
N GLY A 59 13.44 -49.26 14.53
CA GLY A 59 12.23 -49.75 15.21
C GLY A 59 12.33 -49.86 16.74
N LYS A 60 13.53 -49.72 17.33
CA LYS A 60 13.74 -49.91 18.77
C LYS A 60 13.14 -48.78 19.61
N PRO A 61 12.54 -49.07 20.78
CA PRO A 61 12.02 -48.06 21.69
C PRO A 61 13.16 -47.24 22.32
N THR A 62 13.02 -45.92 22.32
CA THR A 62 13.96 -44.95 22.93
C THR A 62 13.17 -44.02 23.85
N LYS A 63 13.65 -43.84 25.09
CA LYS A 63 13.01 -42.97 26.08
C LYS A 63 13.50 -41.53 25.89
N VAL A 64 12.59 -40.57 25.77
CA VAL A 64 12.91 -39.15 25.66
C VAL A 64 13.26 -38.62 27.07
N PRO A 65 14.41 -37.93 27.28
CA PRO A 65 14.74 -37.35 28.57
C PRO A 65 13.72 -36.27 28.95
N LYS A 66 13.36 -36.18 30.23
CA LYS A 66 12.57 -35.05 30.75
C LYS A 66 13.53 -33.89 31.00
N PRO A 67 13.32 -32.70 30.43
CA PRO A 67 14.10 -31.54 30.82
C PRO A 67 13.91 -31.34 32.34
N GLN A 68 15.00 -31.08 33.06
CA GLN A 68 14.88 -30.62 34.43
C GLN A 68 14.20 -29.25 34.38
N PRO A 69 13.18 -28.98 35.22
CA PRO A 69 12.66 -27.63 35.32
C PRO A 69 13.85 -26.73 35.67
N VAL A 70 14.07 -25.71 34.85
CA VAL A 70 14.95 -24.62 35.25
C VAL A 70 14.22 -23.99 36.44
N GLU A 71 14.84 -24.03 37.61
CA GLU A 71 14.35 -23.27 38.75
C GLU A 71 14.58 -21.81 38.39
N ASP A 72 13.51 -21.23 37.85
CA ASP A 72 13.39 -19.83 37.53
C ASP A 72 13.37 -19.07 38.86
N GLU A 73 14.56 -18.84 39.43
CA GLU A 73 14.81 -17.99 40.60
C GLU A 73 14.59 -16.52 40.18
N TYR A 74 13.35 -16.17 39.82
CA TYR A 74 12.90 -14.79 39.74
C TYR A 74 12.36 -14.43 41.11
N GLU A 75 13.26 -13.93 41.95
CA GLU A 75 12.96 -13.16 43.15
C GLU A 75 12.15 -11.94 42.72
N TYR A 76 10.83 -12.06 42.77
CA TYR A 76 9.89 -10.98 42.52
C TYR A 76 9.88 -10.14 43.80
N GLU A 77 10.73 -9.10 43.85
CA GLU A 77 10.62 -8.06 44.87
C GLU A 77 9.29 -7.31 44.63
N GLU A 78 8.25 -7.74 45.35
CA GLU A 78 6.99 -7.03 45.51
C GLU A 78 7.24 -5.74 46.31
N ASP A 79 7.72 -4.69 45.64
CA ASP A 79 7.69 -3.31 46.16
C ASP A 79 6.27 -2.74 45.95
N TYR A 80 5.33 -3.22 46.77
CA TYR A 80 4.05 -2.55 46.98
C TYR A 80 4.31 -1.29 47.83
N GLY A 81 4.63 -0.20 47.13
CA GLY A 81 4.68 1.15 47.66
C GLY A 81 3.28 1.68 47.96
N ASP A 82 2.79 1.35 49.15
CA ASP A 82 1.56 1.83 49.76
C ASP A 82 1.70 3.30 50.20
N GLU A 83 1.70 4.28 49.29
CA GLU A 83 1.69 5.70 49.73
C GLU A 83 1.04 6.65 48.72
N TRP A 84 -0.29 6.56 48.58
CA TRP A 84 -1.07 7.74 48.20
C TRP A 84 -2.18 7.92 49.22
N GLY A 85 -1.83 8.72 50.22
CA GLY A 85 -2.71 9.21 51.27
C GLY A 85 -3.99 9.81 50.70
N SER A 86 -5.09 9.25 51.16
CA SER A 86 -6.32 9.98 51.38
C SER A 86 -6.08 11.13 52.36
N GLU A 87 -6.93 12.15 52.23
CA GLU A 87 -7.20 13.22 53.22
C GLU A 87 -6.45 14.55 52.98
N ASP A 88 -7.12 15.43 52.24
CA ASP A 88 -7.36 16.85 52.56
C ASP A 88 -7.75 17.56 51.25
N ALA A 89 -8.61 18.56 51.15
CA ALA A 89 -9.61 19.20 51.99
C ALA A 89 -10.06 20.41 51.16
N GLY A 90 -11.37 20.62 50.95
CA GLY A 90 -11.93 21.82 50.30
C GLY A 90 -11.34 22.11 48.91
N ASP A 91 -11.77 23.04 48.07
CA ASP A 91 -12.59 24.24 48.17
C ASP A 91 -13.27 24.34 46.78
N GLU A 92 -14.59 24.43 46.69
CA GLU A 92 -15.26 25.73 46.55
C GLU A 92 -14.67 26.63 45.45
N TRP A 93 -14.77 26.18 44.19
CA TRP A 93 -14.86 27.08 43.03
C TRP A 93 -16.21 26.77 42.36
N GLY A 94 -17.26 27.52 42.62
CA GLY A 94 -17.30 28.97 42.45
C GLY A 94 -17.75 29.22 41.01
N SER A 95 -19.05 29.45 40.88
CA SER A 95 -19.79 29.93 39.71
C SER A 95 -18.99 30.86 38.80
N ASP A 96 -19.24 30.77 37.49
CA ASP A 96 -19.56 31.91 36.60
C ASP A 96 -19.11 31.63 35.14
N TYR A 97 -19.90 30.84 34.43
CA TYR A 97 -20.00 30.93 32.97
C TYR A 97 -21.51 30.95 32.72
N GLY A 98 -22.10 32.13 32.61
CA GLY A 98 -21.79 33.07 31.55
C GLY A 98 -22.80 32.77 30.46
N ASP A 99 -24.00 33.31 30.67
CA ASP A 99 -25.16 33.29 29.81
C ASP A 99 -24.83 34.04 28.51
N ASP A 100 -24.17 33.36 27.55
CA ASP A 100 -23.98 33.85 26.19
C ASP A 100 -25.10 33.31 25.30
N GLU A 101 -26.24 34.02 25.38
CA GLU A 101 -26.97 34.56 24.23
C GLU A 101 -26.79 33.76 22.94
N TYR A 102 -27.39 32.56 22.90
CA TYR A 102 -27.55 31.78 21.68
C TYR A 102 -28.48 32.56 20.75
N GLY A 103 -27.86 33.36 19.89
CA GLY A 103 -28.49 34.05 18.79
C GLY A 103 -29.31 33.09 17.94
N ASP A 104 -30.57 33.47 17.79
CA ASP A 104 -31.53 33.14 16.74
C ASP A 104 -30.86 32.65 15.44
N TYR A 105 -30.61 31.33 15.36
CA TYR A 105 -30.28 30.69 14.11
C TYR A 105 -31.60 30.48 13.38
N GLU A 106 -31.85 31.36 12.40
CA GLU A 106 -32.91 31.21 11.41
C GLU A 106 -32.94 29.76 10.91
N GLU A 107 -34.06 29.10 11.21
CA GLU A 107 -34.42 27.76 10.77
C GLU A 107 -34.57 27.78 9.24
N GLU A 108 -33.45 27.73 8.51
CA GLU A 108 -33.45 27.49 7.07
C GLU A 108 -34.06 26.12 6.84
N ALA A 109 -35.34 26.14 6.47
CA ALA A 109 -36.15 24.99 6.11
C ALA A 109 -35.35 24.07 5.18
N TYR A 110 -34.90 22.95 5.75
CA TYR A 110 -34.31 21.86 5.01
C TYR A 110 -35.34 21.40 3.95
N GLU A 111 -35.13 21.81 2.71
CA GLU A 111 -35.85 21.24 1.58
C GLU A 111 -35.33 19.82 1.41
N ALA A 112 -36.15 18.85 1.82
CA ALA A 112 -35.88 17.43 1.62
C ALA A 112 -35.49 17.18 0.14
N PRO A 113 -34.34 16.56 -0.13
CA PRO A 113 -33.91 16.31 -1.50
C PRO A 113 -34.99 15.52 -2.26
N PRO A 114 -35.40 15.97 -3.47
CA PRO A 114 -36.52 15.37 -4.16
C PRO A 114 -36.28 13.87 -4.38
N ALA A 115 -37.28 13.08 -4.00
CA ALA A 115 -37.27 11.63 -4.14
C ALA A 115 -36.84 11.23 -5.57
N ARG A 116 -35.69 10.57 -5.67
CA ARG A 116 -35.17 10.07 -6.96
C ARG A 116 -36.17 9.07 -7.52
N LYS A 117 -36.81 9.45 -8.64
CA LYS A 117 -37.72 8.59 -9.39
C LYS A 117 -37.06 7.25 -9.71
N PRO A 118 -37.76 6.11 -9.53
CA PRO A 118 -37.20 4.80 -9.79
C PRO A 118 -36.78 4.70 -11.26
N ARG A 119 -35.47 4.49 -11.49
CA ARG A 119 -34.95 4.17 -12.83
C ARG A 119 -35.51 2.82 -13.24
N LYS A 120 -36.36 2.83 -14.26
CA LYS A 120 -36.90 1.63 -14.92
C LYS A 120 -35.74 0.73 -15.34
N ALA A 121 -35.78 -0.52 -14.89
CA ALA A 121 -34.86 -1.57 -15.27
C ALA A 121 -34.82 -1.70 -16.81
N SER A 122 -33.67 -1.40 -17.41
CA SER A 122 -33.42 -1.68 -18.82
C SER A 122 -33.16 -3.17 -19.00
N SER A 123 -34.24 -3.92 -19.14
CA SER A 123 -34.19 -5.24 -19.77
C SER A 123 -34.09 -5.06 -21.29
N LYS A 124 -32.99 -5.50 -21.89
CA LYS A 124 -32.80 -5.91 -23.31
C LYS A 124 -31.30 -5.81 -23.66
N GLY A 125 -30.67 -6.76 -24.34
CA GLY A 125 -31.24 -7.90 -25.04
C GLY A 125 -30.15 -8.90 -25.47
N LYS A 126 -30.51 -10.16 -25.30
CA LYS A 126 -29.91 -11.32 -25.95
C LYS A 126 -30.07 -11.16 -27.46
N LYS A 127 -28.99 -10.88 -28.20
CA LYS A 127 -28.98 -11.03 -29.67
C LYS A 127 -28.58 -12.46 -30.00
N ARG A 128 -29.58 -13.28 -30.34
CA ARG A 128 -29.40 -14.55 -31.05
C ARG A 128 -29.42 -14.30 -32.57
N SER A 129 -28.79 -15.26 -33.25
CA SER A 129 -29.09 -15.82 -34.58
C SER A 129 -28.89 -14.99 -35.85
N ALA A 130 -27.93 -15.46 -36.64
CA ALA A 130 -28.11 -16.03 -37.98
C ALA A 130 -29.16 -15.40 -38.91
N GLY A 131 -28.74 -15.02 -40.11
CA GLY A 131 -29.66 -14.60 -41.17
C GLY A 131 -28.99 -14.15 -42.45
N ASN A 132 -28.62 -15.13 -43.27
CA ASN A 132 -28.26 -15.03 -44.68
C ASN A 132 -29.29 -14.20 -45.48
N LYS A 133 -28.88 -13.22 -46.30
CA LYS A 133 -29.64 -12.82 -47.51
C LYS A 133 -28.81 -12.04 -48.53
N LYS A 134 -28.50 -12.71 -49.63
CA LYS A 134 -28.23 -12.14 -50.96
C LYS A 134 -29.32 -11.16 -51.38
N LYS A 135 -28.94 -10.08 -52.08
CA LYS A 135 -29.57 -9.48 -53.29
C LYS A 135 -28.76 -8.23 -53.67
N SER A 136 -27.90 -8.29 -54.69
CA SER A 136 -28.20 -7.92 -56.08
C SER A 136 -28.82 -6.53 -56.23
N GLY A 137 -27.98 -5.53 -56.53
CA GLY A 137 -28.37 -4.18 -56.93
C GLY A 137 -27.28 -3.53 -57.77
N LYS A 138 -27.23 -3.87 -59.06
CA LYS A 138 -26.40 -3.21 -60.07
C LYS A 138 -26.83 -1.75 -60.21
N GLY A 139 -26.11 -0.83 -59.58
CA GLY A 139 -26.18 0.60 -59.86
C GLY A 139 -24.87 1.09 -60.47
N LYS A 140 -24.74 1.04 -61.80
CA LYS A 140 -23.62 1.62 -62.54
C LYS A 140 -23.72 3.16 -62.48
N LYS A 141 -23.18 3.78 -61.42
CA LYS A 141 -22.82 5.21 -61.44
C LYS A 141 -21.41 5.34 -62.02
N LYS A 142 -21.32 5.86 -63.24
CA LYS A 142 -20.07 6.29 -63.89
C LYS A 142 -19.49 7.43 -63.05
N LYS A 143 -18.56 7.12 -62.14
CA LYS A 143 -17.74 8.11 -61.46
C LYS A 143 -16.61 8.53 -62.39
N ALA A 144 -16.50 9.84 -62.61
CA ALA A 144 -15.43 10.47 -63.37
C ALA A 144 -14.07 10.03 -62.82
N LYS A 145 -13.18 9.61 -63.71
CA LYS A 145 -11.79 9.27 -63.43
C LYS A 145 -11.00 10.57 -63.20
N GLY A 146 -11.23 11.22 -62.06
CA GLY A 146 -10.27 12.16 -61.51
C GLY A 146 -9.21 11.34 -60.80
N ALA A 147 -8.07 11.13 -61.46
CA ALA A 147 -6.91 10.48 -60.88
C ALA A 147 -6.28 11.39 -59.81
N SER A 148 -6.94 11.53 -58.66
CA SER A 148 -6.24 11.92 -57.44
C SER A 148 -5.27 10.78 -57.14
N LYS A 149 -3.98 10.98 -57.39
CA LYS A 149 -2.91 10.18 -56.81
C LYS A 149 -3.06 10.34 -55.29
N GLY A 150 -3.93 9.52 -54.69
CA GLY A 150 -4.04 9.44 -53.26
C GLY A 150 -2.67 9.03 -52.78
N LEU A 151 -2.01 9.92 -52.04
CA LEU A 151 -0.82 9.60 -51.27
C LEU A 151 -1.23 8.40 -50.39
N ALA A 152 -0.91 7.19 -50.84
CA ALA A 152 -1.11 6.00 -50.06
C ALA A 152 0.03 6.02 -49.05
N TRP A 153 -0.22 6.65 -47.90
CA TRP A 153 0.71 6.60 -46.78
C TRP A 153 0.78 5.14 -46.32
N ASN A 154 1.72 4.38 -46.89
CA ASN A 154 2.13 3.09 -46.38
C ASN A 154 2.93 3.33 -45.10
N PHE A 155 2.26 3.81 -44.06
CA PHE A 155 2.82 3.86 -42.73
C PHE A 155 3.17 2.44 -42.32
N ASN A 156 4.47 2.14 -42.32
CA ASN A 156 4.95 0.93 -41.70
C ASN A 156 4.65 1.05 -40.20
N TYR A 157 3.61 0.36 -39.75
CA TYR A 157 3.18 0.34 -38.34
C TYR A 157 4.33 0.07 -37.38
N PHE A 158 5.36 -0.67 -37.82
CA PHE A 158 6.57 -0.91 -37.06
C PHE A 158 7.37 0.38 -36.76
N ASN A 159 7.55 1.27 -37.74
CA ASN A 159 8.28 2.52 -37.52
C ASN A 159 7.52 3.46 -36.58
N LEU A 160 6.19 3.52 -36.73
CA LEU A 160 5.33 4.30 -35.84
C LEU A 160 5.37 3.75 -34.41
N PHE A 161 5.43 2.43 -34.26
CA PHE A 161 5.62 1.76 -32.98
C PHE A 161 6.98 2.10 -32.33
N LEU A 162 8.09 2.08 -33.08
CA LEU A 162 9.39 2.50 -32.57
C LEU A 162 9.40 3.97 -32.12
N LEU A 163 8.75 4.85 -32.89
CA LEU A 163 8.61 6.26 -32.52
C LEU A 163 7.80 6.42 -31.22
N ALA A 164 6.70 5.68 -31.08
CA ALA A 164 5.90 5.67 -29.86
C ALA A 164 6.70 5.19 -28.64
N ILE A 165 7.47 4.10 -28.77
CA ILE A 165 8.39 3.65 -27.71
C ILE A 165 9.40 4.73 -27.36
N GLY A 166 10.03 5.35 -28.36
CA GLY A 166 10.99 6.44 -28.17
C GLY A 166 10.39 7.59 -27.35
N CYS A 167 9.18 8.02 -27.69
CA CYS A 167 8.46 9.05 -26.93
C CYS A 167 8.18 8.64 -25.48
N VAL A 168 7.73 7.40 -25.25
CA VAL A 168 7.45 6.89 -23.89
C VAL A 168 8.73 6.82 -23.06
N LEU A 169 9.85 6.37 -23.63
CA LEU A 169 11.14 6.30 -22.94
C LEU A 169 11.69 7.68 -22.59
N ILE A 170 11.57 8.66 -23.50
CA ILE A 170 11.97 10.04 -23.23
C ILE A 170 11.10 10.64 -22.12
N PHE A 171 9.79 10.44 -22.19
CA PHE A 171 8.87 10.94 -21.16
C PHE A 171 9.20 10.37 -19.78
N GLY A 172 9.34 9.04 -19.66
CA GLY A 172 9.76 8.40 -18.41
C GLY A 172 11.16 8.81 -17.96
N GLY A 173 12.08 9.06 -18.91
CA GLY A 173 13.40 9.60 -18.60
C GLY A 173 13.37 11.01 -18.00
N VAL A 174 12.49 11.89 -18.50
CA VAL A 174 12.32 13.25 -17.97
C VAL A 174 11.74 13.22 -16.55
N GLU A 175 10.78 12.34 -16.28
CA GLU A 175 10.21 12.16 -14.93
C GLU A 175 11.28 11.66 -13.94
N GLU A 176 12.08 10.68 -14.33
CA GLU A 176 13.20 10.18 -13.50
C GLU A 176 14.27 11.26 -13.28
N VAL A 177 14.59 12.08 -14.29
CA VAL A 177 15.53 13.21 -14.12
C VAL A 177 14.99 14.24 -13.15
N ARG A 178 13.68 14.50 -13.17
CA ARG A 178 13.02 15.38 -12.21
C ARG A 178 13.09 14.79 -10.79
N LEU A 179 12.85 13.50 -10.62
CA LEU A 179 13.06 12.76 -9.35
C LEU A 179 14.48 12.88 -8.84
N ALA A 180 15.45 12.60 -9.70
CA ALA A 180 16.86 12.68 -9.34
C ALA A 180 17.30 14.11 -9.00
N SER A 181 16.71 15.12 -9.65
CA SER A 181 17.04 16.52 -9.37
C SER A 181 16.57 17.00 -8.00
N LEU A 182 15.53 16.36 -7.46
CA LEU A 182 14.94 16.67 -6.14
C LEU A 182 15.47 15.76 -5.02
N SER A 183 16.28 14.76 -5.35
CA SER A 183 16.83 13.80 -4.39
C SER A 183 18.35 13.89 -4.28
N LYS A 184 18.86 13.71 -3.07
CA LYS A 184 20.29 13.54 -2.79
C LYS A 184 20.58 12.04 -2.60
N PRO A 185 21.83 11.59 -2.86
CA PRO A 185 22.18 10.17 -2.70
C PRO A 185 22.09 9.68 -1.26
N GLU A 186 22.30 10.57 -0.29
CA GLU A 186 22.17 10.25 1.13
C GLU A 186 20.75 10.59 1.61
N PRO A 187 20.07 9.66 2.31
CA PRO A 187 18.73 9.90 2.83
C PRO A 187 18.77 10.94 3.95
N GLN A 188 17.82 11.87 3.94
CA GLN A 188 17.65 12.84 5.01
C GLN A 188 16.80 12.25 6.14
N GLN A 189 17.32 12.24 7.38
CA GLN A 189 16.54 11.83 8.54
C GLN A 189 15.52 12.91 8.91
N ILE A 190 14.24 12.53 8.99
CA ILE A 190 13.15 13.45 9.33
C ILE A 190 12.05 12.70 10.08
N THR A 191 11.50 13.33 11.12
CA THR A 191 10.32 12.79 11.82
C THR A 191 9.06 13.13 11.03
N LEU A 192 8.01 12.31 11.11
CA LEU A 192 6.75 12.60 10.41
C LEU A 192 6.13 13.93 10.87
N ALA A 193 6.24 14.28 12.15
CA ALA A 193 5.77 15.56 12.66
C ALA A 193 6.48 16.74 11.99
N ASN A 194 7.81 16.67 11.88
CA ASN A 194 8.61 17.70 11.24
C ASN A 194 8.31 17.81 9.73
N LEU A 195 8.16 16.66 9.07
CA LEU A 195 7.78 16.61 7.65
C LEU A 195 6.43 17.30 7.39
N LEU A 196 5.43 17.07 8.23
CA LEU A 196 4.11 17.69 8.08
C LEU A 196 4.12 19.20 8.35
N GLN A 197 5.04 19.67 9.20
CA GLN A 197 5.14 21.09 9.57
C GLN A 197 5.97 21.89 8.56
N ASN A 198 7.12 21.35 8.15
CA ASN A 198 8.14 22.08 7.39
C ASN A 198 8.28 21.58 5.94
N GLY A 199 7.61 20.49 5.58
CA GLY A 199 7.78 19.83 4.29
C GLY A 199 9.09 19.04 4.20
N PRO A 200 9.40 18.48 3.02
CA PRO A 200 10.58 17.63 2.82
C PRO A 200 11.92 18.38 2.76
N GLY A 201 11.89 19.72 2.68
CA GLY A 201 13.10 20.51 2.45
C GLY A 201 13.70 20.25 1.06
N ASP A 202 15.04 20.17 0.99
CA ASP A 202 15.80 20.04 -0.27
C ASP A 202 16.04 18.58 -0.71
N ASN A 203 15.46 17.59 -0.01
CA ASN A 203 15.68 16.18 -0.32
C ASN A 203 14.40 15.37 -0.14
N ILE A 204 13.86 14.84 -1.25
CA ILE A 204 12.70 13.96 -1.22
C ILE A 204 13.04 12.51 -0.82
N TYR A 205 14.33 12.15 -0.80
CA TYR A 205 14.79 10.85 -0.32
C TYR A 205 15.04 10.92 1.19
N ILE A 206 14.15 10.31 1.96
CA ILE A 206 14.10 10.51 3.41
C ILE A 206 14.13 9.19 4.17
N GLU A 207 14.67 9.26 5.38
CA GLU A 207 14.62 8.23 6.41
C GLU A 207 13.63 8.71 7.48
N LEU A 208 12.39 8.22 7.39
CA LEU A 208 11.25 8.66 8.17
C LEU A 208 11.17 7.92 9.51
N SER A 209 11.04 8.65 10.61
CA SER A 209 10.82 8.10 11.96
C SER A 209 9.56 8.69 12.63
N ASP A 210 9.22 8.14 13.79
CA ASP A 210 8.17 8.63 14.69
C ASP A 210 6.81 8.73 14.00
N PHE A 211 6.36 7.62 13.40
CA PHE A 211 5.05 7.54 12.78
C PHE A 211 4.25 6.34 13.26
N LEU A 212 2.93 6.51 13.22
CA LEU A 212 1.96 5.50 13.53
C LEU A 212 1.09 5.24 12.30
N LEU A 213 0.97 3.98 11.90
CA LEU A 213 0.03 3.56 10.86
C LEU A 213 -1.39 3.46 11.41
N ARG A 214 -2.39 3.96 10.66
CA ARG A 214 -3.82 3.80 10.96
C ARG A 214 -4.33 2.44 10.48
N ASP A 215 -5.44 1.96 11.06
CA ASP A 215 -6.05 0.65 10.73
C ASP A 215 -6.75 0.59 9.37
N ASN A 216 -6.87 1.72 8.68
CA ASN A 216 -7.59 1.84 7.42
C ASN A 216 -6.69 1.48 6.22
N LEU A 217 -6.31 0.20 6.13
CA LEU A 217 -5.54 -0.34 5.01
C LEU A 217 -6.35 -0.34 3.71
N VAL A 218 -5.77 0.22 2.65
CA VAL A 218 -6.24 0.08 1.26
C VAL A 218 -5.20 -0.74 0.50
N TYR A 219 -5.63 -1.71 -0.31
CA TYR A 219 -4.69 -2.55 -1.05
C TYR A 219 -5.21 -2.93 -2.44
N GLU A 220 -4.26 -3.21 -3.34
CA GLU A 220 -4.46 -3.93 -4.60
C GLU A 220 -3.97 -5.36 -4.43
N ALA A 221 -4.72 -6.33 -4.96
CA ALA A 221 -4.33 -7.73 -5.04
C ALA A 221 -4.79 -8.34 -6.37
N ASN A 222 -4.06 -9.34 -6.87
CA ASN A 222 -4.41 -10.04 -8.10
C ASN A 222 -5.66 -10.95 -7.98
N SER A 223 -6.05 -11.29 -6.75
CA SER A 223 -7.19 -12.16 -6.43
C SER A 223 -7.71 -11.86 -5.03
N ASP A 224 -8.98 -12.20 -4.72
CA ASP A 224 -9.66 -11.84 -3.46
C ASP A 224 -8.90 -12.31 -2.20
N SER A 225 -8.16 -13.41 -2.30
CA SER A 225 -7.37 -14.01 -1.22
C SER A 225 -5.88 -14.08 -1.55
N GLY A 226 -5.41 -13.27 -2.50
CA GLY A 226 -4.00 -13.27 -2.93
C GLY A 226 -3.14 -12.33 -2.10
N PRO A 227 -1.81 -12.43 -2.23
CA PRO A 227 -0.90 -11.45 -1.66
C PRO A 227 -1.18 -10.05 -2.23
N TYR A 228 -0.93 -9.03 -1.42
CA TYR A 228 -1.02 -7.64 -1.88
C TYR A 228 0.06 -7.37 -2.91
N THR A 229 -0.32 -6.69 -3.98
CA THR A 229 0.61 -6.15 -4.98
C THR A 229 1.01 -4.72 -4.65
N LYS A 230 0.12 -3.99 -3.98
CA LYS A 230 0.32 -2.60 -3.58
C LYS A 230 -0.56 -2.31 -2.38
N ILE A 231 -0.04 -1.55 -1.42
CA ILE A 231 -0.76 -1.11 -0.24
C ILE A 231 -0.65 0.41 -0.08
N TRP A 232 -1.69 0.99 0.50
CA TRP A 232 -1.73 2.36 1.00
C TRP A 232 -2.28 2.37 2.41
N ILE A 233 -1.56 3.02 3.31
CA ILE A 233 -1.92 3.10 4.73
C ILE A 233 -1.75 4.56 5.16
N ALA A 234 -2.78 5.15 5.73
CA ALA A 234 -2.64 6.48 6.31
C ALA A 234 -1.74 6.43 7.55
N ALA A 235 -0.90 7.45 7.75
CA ALA A 235 -0.06 7.53 8.94
C ALA A 235 -0.21 8.89 9.63
N ASP A 236 0.00 8.89 10.94
CA ASP A 236 0.03 10.07 11.80
C ASP A 236 1.38 10.15 12.54
N PRO A 237 1.82 11.35 12.94
CA PRO A 237 2.97 11.47 13.82
C PRO A 237 2.75 10.71 15.13
N ALA A 238 3.77 9.97 15.57
CA ALA A 238 3.75 9.28 16.86
C ALA A 238 3.93 10.31 17.98
N THR A 239 3.10 10.21 19.01
CA THR A 239 3.23 10.99 20.25
C THR A 239 4.03 10.20 21.29
N GLU A 240 4.52 10.87 22.33
CA GLU A 240 5.21 10.19 23.44
C GLU A 240 4.30 9.21 24.19
N GLU A 241 2.99 9.48 24.22
CA GLU A 241 2.00 8.54 24.77
C GLU A 241 1.91 7.27 23.92
N ASP A 242 1.94 7.39 22.59
CA ASP A 242 1.92 6.25 21.67
C ASP A 242 3.12 5.33 21.89
N LYS A 243 4.31 5.93 22.08
CA LYS A 243 5.54 5.18 22.35
C LYS A 243 5.47 4.43 23.68
N ARG A 244 4.87 5.03 24.71
CA ARG A 244 4.69 4.41 26.04
C ARG A 244 3.66 3.30 26.04
N LEU A 245 2.56 3.49 25.32
CA LEU A 245 1.44 2.54 25.31
C LEU A 245 1.72 1.28 24.48
N GLY A 246 2.72 1.35 23.58
CA GLY A 246 3.06 0.27 22.66
C GLY A 246 1.98 0.01 21.62
N PHE A 247 2.33 -0.74 20.57
CA PHE A 247 1.45 -0.94 19.40
C PHE A 247 0.05 -1.48 19.73
N GLU A 248 -0.08 -2.28 20.80
CA GLU A 248 -1.32 -2.97 21.15
C GLU A 248 -2.47 -2.02 21.58
N ASN A 249 -2.17 -0.80 22.03
CA ASN A 249 -3.17 0.10 22.63
C ASN A 249 -3.54 1.31 21.75
N ILE A 250 -2.92 1.49 20.59
CA ILE A 250 -2.99 2.76 19.84
C ILE A 250 -4.22 2.84 18.91
N VAL A 251 -4.88 1.71 18.70
CA VAL A 251 -5.94 1.42 17.70
C VAL A 251 -7.21 2.28 17.83
N ALA A 252 -7.41 3.06 18.90
CA ALA A 252 -8.71 3.72 19.17
C ALA A 252 -8.74 5.26 19.09
N SER A 253 -7.60 5.93 18.95
CA SER A 253 -7.61 7.40 18.93
C SER A 253 -8.08 7.92 17.56
N LYS A 254 -9.28 8.51 17.49
CA LYS A 254 -9.77 9.22 16.30
C LYS A 254 -8.84 10.40 16.00
N ARG A 255 -7.84 10.17 15.16
CA ARG A 255 -6.95 11.23 14.66
C ARG A 255 -7.61 11.95 13.51
N GLY A 256 -7.31 13.25 13.40
CA GLY A 256 -7.96 14.20 12.50
C GLY A 256 -7.81 13.90 11.00
N PRO A 257 -7.93 14.91 10.11
CA PRO A 257 -7.83 14.69 8.67
C PRO A 257 -6.50 14.04 8.31
N ILE A 258 -6.54 13.09 7.37
CA ILE A 258 -5.34 12.42 6.86
C ILE A 258 -4.49 13.45 6.13
N LYS A 259 -3.19 13.48 6.42
CA LYS A 259 -2.21 14.36 5.75
C LYS A 259 -1.04 13.58 5.14
N PHE A 260 -0.89 12.31 5.49
CA PHE A 260 0.23 11.47 5.08
C PHE A 260 -0.25 10.08 4.71
N LEU A 261 0.25 9.56 3.60
CA LEU A 261 -0.09 8.26 3.05
C LEU A 261 1.18 7.46 2.76
N PHE A 262 1.25 6.27 3.32
CA PHE A 262 2.31 5.33 3.13
C PHE A 262 1.97 4.38 1.97
N LYS A 263 2.74 4.40 0.88
CA LYS A 263 2.61 3.52 -0.28
C LYS A 263 3.71 2.45 -0.25
N SER A 264 3.36 1.20 -0.51
CA SER A 264 4.35 0.12 -0.62
C SER A 264 3.94 -0.94 -1.62
N THR A 265 4.91 -1.51 -2.33
CA THR A 265 4.78 -2.68 -3.20
C THR A 265 5.52 -3.91 -2.66
N GLN A 266 6.28 -3.77 -1.56
CA GLN A 266 7.10 -4.85 -0.99
C GLN A 266 6.36 -5.66 0.09
N HIS A 267 5.45 -5.02 0.82
CA HIS A 267 4.65 -5.65 1.85
C HIS A 267 3.43 -6.31 1.20
N ASN A 268 3.34 -7.64 1.30
CA ASN A 268 2.39 -8.43 0.54
C ASN A 268 1.38 -9.20 1.41
N ASN A 269 1.50 -9.07 2.73
CA ASN A 269 0.64 -9.72 3.72
C ASN A 269 0.53 -8.86 5.00
N ASP A 270 -0.38 -9.21 5.91
CA ASP A 270 -0.60 -8.49 7.16
C ASP A 270 0.61 -8.49 8.10
N THR A 271 1.37 -9.60 8.15
CA THR A 271 2.58 -9.72 8.99
C THR A 271 3.63 -8.70 8.59
N ASP A 272 3.81 -8.48 7.29
CA ASP A 272 4.71 -7.48 6.74
C ASP A 272 4.28 -6.08 7.20
N ILE A 273 2.98 -5.78 7.18
CA ILE A 273 2.42 -4.49 7.60
C ILE A 273 2.63 -4.26 9.10
N VAL A 274 2.44 -5.28 9.93
CA VAL A 274 2.75 -5.20 11.37
C VAL A 274 4.23 -4.90 11.58
N SER A 275 5.12 -5.58 10.85
CA SER A 275 6.57 -5.32 10.95
C SER A 275 6.95 -3.89 10.55
N LEU A 276 6.24 -3.32 9.56
CA LEU A 276 6.40 -1.94 9.15
C LEU A 276 5.93 -0.98 10.23
N ALA A 277 4.78 -1.26 10.86
CA ALA A 277 4.25 -0.46 11.94
C ALA A 277 5.19 -0.44 13.16
N THR A 278 5.76 -1.59 13.53
CA THR A 278 6.76 -1.68 14.61
C THR A 278 8.01 -0.88 14.27
N LYS A 279 8.52 -0.96 13.02
CA LYS A 279 9.67 -0.17 12.58
C LYS A 279 9.42 1.34 12.60
N GLY A 280 8.18 1.78 12.41
CA GLY A 280 7.82 3.21 12.45
C GLY A 280 7.86 3.84 13.84
N LEU A 281 7.63 3.03 14.87
CA LEU A 281 7.67 3.45 16.27
C LEU A 281 9.09 3.41 16.85
N ASP A 282 9.81 2.30 16.65
CA ASP A 282 11.11 2.04 17.30
C ASP A 282 12.31 2.36 16.41
N GLY A 283 12.08 2.76 15.17
CA GLY A 283 13.14 2.93 14.19
C GLY A 283 12.83 3.93 13.09
N SER A 284 13.50 3.72 11.97
CA SER A 284 13.36 4.55 10.79
C SER A 284 13.11 3.70 9.56
N VAL A 285 12.41 4.30 8.61
CA VAL A 285 12.05 3.67 7.36
C VAL A 285 12.48 4.56 6.21
N ARG A 286 13.23 3.97 5.27
CA ARG A 286 13.75 4.69 4.09
C ARG A 286 12.77 4.61 2.94
N GLY A 287 12.67 5.70 2.20
CA GLY A 287 11.83 5.79 1.02
C GLY A 287 11.84 7.18 0.41
N MET A 288 10.92 7.42 -0.51
CA MET A 288 10.87 8.65 -1.29
C MET A 288 9.48 9.26 -1.28
N LEU A 289 9.40 10.58 -1.14
CA LEU A 289 8.15 11.31 -1.33
C LEU A 289 7.86 11.49 -2.82
N ILE A 290 6.71 10.99 -3.26
CA ILE A 290 6.36 10.95 -4.70
C ILE A 290 5.42 12.09 -5.13
N ASN A 291 4.87 12.84 -4.18
CA ASN A 291 3.89 13.90 -4.44
C ASN A 291 4.32 14.96 -5.44
N GLU A 292 5.59 15.34 -5.42
CA GLU A 292 6.13 16.42 -6.26
C GLU A 292 6.14 16.07 -7.76
N ILE A 293 5.95 14.79 -8.08
CA ILE A 293 6.32 14.22 -9.38
C ILE A 293 5.18 13.37 -9.92
N GLU A 294 4.62 12.49 -9.09
CA GLU A 294 3.50 11.64 -9.43
C GLU A 294 2.28 12.06 -8.62
N SER A 295 1.39 12.83 -9.25
CA SER A 295 0.06 13.05 -8.69
C SER A 295 -0.71 11.73 -8.70
N LEU A 296 -1.46 11.42 -7.64
CA LEU A 296 -2.43 10.32 -7.65
C LEU A 296 -3.39 10.50 -8.82
N ALA A 297 -3.19 9.73 -9.89
CA ALA A 297 -3.97 9.81 -11.10
C ALA A 297 -4.90 8.61 -11.25
N GLY A 298 -6.02 8.83 -11.94
CA GLY A 298 -6.87 7.75 -12.45
C GLY A 298 -7.56 6.91 -11.37
N GLU A 299 -7.22 5.62 -11.32
CA GLU A 299 -7.89 4.62 -10.50
C GLU A 299 -7.42 4.65 -9.04
N GLU A 300 -6.13 4.91 -8.79
CA GLU A 300 -5.57 5.00 -7.43
C GLU A 300 -6.25 6.13 -6.63
N ARG A 301 -6.43 7.30 -7.26
CA ARG A 301 -7.14 8.42 -6.64
C ARG A 301 -8.57 8.04 -6.26
N LYS A 302 -9.33 7.42 -7.17
CA LYS A 302 -10.71 6.99 -6.91
C LYS A 302 -10.80 5.97 -5.77
N LEU A 303 -9.83 5.06 -5.71
CA LEU A 303 -9.69 4.06 -4.65
C LEU A 303 -9.50 4.71 -3.28
N LEU A 304 -8.62 5.70 -3.20
CA LEU A 304 -8.35 6.45 -1.98
C LEU A 304 -9.53 7.35 -1.60
N GLU A 305 -10.17 8.03 -2.56
CA GLU A 305 -11.38 8.83 -2.32
C GLU A 305 -12.53 8.00 -1.76
N GLN A 306 -12.67 6.75 -2.22
CA GLN A 306 -13.70 5.84 -1.74
C GLN A 306 -13.43 5.35 -0.32
N SER A 307 -12.17 5.12 0.03
CA SER A 307 -11.77 4.52 1.31
C SER A 307 -11.58 5.55 2.43
N TYR A 308 -11.02 6.71 2.09
CA TYR A 308 -10.63 7.76 3.04
C TYR A 308 -11.50 9.01 2.97
N GLY A 309 -12.41 9.10 1.99
CA GLY A 309 -13.23 10.28 1.72
C GLY A 309 -12.64 11.21 0.66
N ARG A 310 -13.46 12.14 0.18
CA ARG A 310 -13.14 12.97 -1.01
C ARG A 310 -12.26 14.20 -0.75
N THR A 311 -12.08 14.61 0.50
CA THR A 311 -11.49 15.91 0.82
C THR A 311 -10.00 15.81 1.07
N GLY A 312 -9.20 16.60 0.35
CA GLY A 312 -7.81 16.89 0.71
C GLY A 312 -6.73 15.99 0.10
N ILE A 313 -7.07 15.07 -0.81
CA ILE A 313 -6.07 14.13 -1.39
C ILE A 313 -4.92 14.86 -2.07
N ASP A 314 -5.20 15.98 -2.74
CA ASP A 314 -4.18 16.78 -3.43
C ASP A 314 -3.17 17.42 -2.44
N SER A 315 -3.46 17.40 -1.14
CA SER A 315 -2.59 17.92 -0.06
C SER A 315 -1.89 16.85 0.76
N TRP A 316 -2.10 15.56 0.47
CA TRP A 316 -1.50 14.47 1.25
C TRP A 316 -0.09 14.18 0.78
N TYR A 317 0.87 14.09 1.68
CA TYR A 317 2.19 13.57 1.35
C TYR A 317 2.15 12.06 1.13
N ILE A 318 2.57 11.60 -0.04
CA ILE A 318 2.67 10.17 -0.35
C ILE A 318 4.13 9.75 -0.29
N PHE A 319 4.42 8.83 0.62
CA PHE A 319 5.74 8.27 0.82
C PHE A 319 5.78 6.83 0.32
N GLU A 320 6.69 6.54 -0.60
CA GLU A 320 6.88 5.21 -1.15
C GLU A 320 8.05 4.48 -0.47
N PHE A 321 7.73 3.39 0.21
CA PHE A 321 8.68 2.58 0.96
C PHE A 321 9.78 1.98 0.08
N ALA A 322 11.01 2.05 0.58
CA ALA A 322 12.19 1.44 -0.02
C ALA A 322 12.39 1.81 -1.50
N ARG A 323 11.86 2.96 -1.93
CA ARG A 323 12.17 3.57 -3.21
C ARG A 323 13.46 4.36 -3.09
N GLU A 324 14.44 3.97 -3.89
CA GLU A 324 15.73 4.64 -4.00
C GLU A 324 15.74 5.57 -5.23
N PRO A 325 16.53 6.66 -5.21
CA PRO A 325 16.73 7.47 -6.39
C PRO A 325 17.32 6.63 -7.52
N SER A 326 16.73 6.73 -8.72
CA SER A 326 17.24 6.03 -9.89
C SER A 326 18.69 6.44 -10.13
N GLY A 327 19.60 5.46 -10.15
CA GLY A 327 21.00 5.71 -10.45
C GLY A 327 21.18 6.39 -11.81
N ILE A 328 22.20 7.25 -11.91
CA ILE A 328 22.53 8.04 -13.13
C ILE A 328 22.53 7.16 -14.38
N PHE A 329 23.02 5.92 -14.27
CA PHE A 329 23.07 4.97 -15.39
C PHE A 329 21.69 4.63 -15.96
N LYS A 330 20.68 4.37 -15.12
CA LYS A 330 19.31 4.05 -15.57
C LYS A 330 18.69 5.24 -16.31
N MET A 331 18.87 6.45 -15.79
CA MET A 331 18.37 7.67 -16.42
C MET A 331 19.03 7.92 -17.78
N THR A 332 20.35 7.76 -17.83
CA THR A 332 21.14 7.89 -19.06
C THR A 332 20.65 6.88 -20.10
N ALA A 333 20.44 5.62 -19.70
CA ALA A 333 19.96 4.58 -20.59
C ALA A 333 18.55 4.85 -21.15
N LEU A 334 17.60 5.31 -20.32
CA LEU A 334 16.24 5.65 -20.76
C LEU A 334 16.24 6.82 -21.76
N PHE A 335 16.99 7.89 -21.46
CA PHE A 335 17.05 9.08 -22.29
C PHE A 335 17.73 8.81 -23.65
N PHE A 336 18.94 8.23 -23.62
CA PHE A 336 19.66 7.89 -24.85
C PHE A 336 18.98 6.78 -25.65
N GLY A 337 18.41 5.78 -24.97
CA GLY A 337 17.62 4.73 -25.61
C GLY A 337 16.43 5.32 -26.36
N GLY A 338 15.69 6.23 -25.74
CA GLY A 338 14.57 6.93 -26.36
C GLY A 338 14.98 7.75 -27.60
N ILE A 339 16.10 8.47 -27.52
CA ILE A 339 16.66 9.21 -28.68
C ILE A 339 17.03 8.25 -29.82
N ILE A 340 17.70 7.15 -29.52
CA ILE A 340 18.08 6.14 -30.53
C ILE A 340 16.84 5.59 -31.25
N PHE A 341 15.78 5.25 -30.51
CA PHE A 341 14.53 4.77 -31.11
C PHE A 341 13.84 5.83 -31.98
N LEU A 342 13.84 7.10 -31.55
CA LEU A 342 13.32 8.20 -32.38
C LEU A 342 14.13 8.41 -33.66
N LEU A 343 15.47 8.33 -33.58
CA LEU A 343 16.32 8.49 -34.76
C LEU A 343 16.14 7.34 -35.75
N ILE A 344 16.10 6.09 -35.28
CA ILE A 344 15.88 4.92 -36.13
C ILE A 344 14.48 4.95 -36.74
N GLY A 345 13.45 5.17 -35.93
CA GLY A 345 12.06 5.24 -36.39
C GLY A 345 11.84 6.40 -37.36
N GLY A 346 12.38 7.58 -37.05
CA GLY A 346 12.31 8.78 -37.90
C GLY A 346 13.05 8.61 -39.22
N ALA A 347 14.28 8.08 -39.19
CA ALA A 347 15.03 7.79 -40.42
C ALA A 347 14.27 6.78 -41.30
N ALA A 348 13.73 5.71 -40.72
CA ALA A 348 12.98 4.70 -41.48
C ALA A 348 11.70 5.28 -42.12
N VAL A 349 11.03 6.25 -41.47
CA VAL A 349 9.90 6.98 -42.08
C VAL A 349 10.38 7.86 -43.25
N LEU A 350 11.52 8.53 -43.11
CA LEU A 350 12.07 9.41 -44.16
C LEU A 350 12.60 8.63 -45.39
N PHE A 351 13.26 7.50 -45.19
CA PHE A 351 13.87 6.72 -46.27
C PHE A 351 12.86 5.90 -47.08
N ILE A 352 11.77 5.42 -46.47
CA ILE A 352 10.71 4.70 -47.21
C ILE A 352 10.05 5.60 -48.26
N HIS A 353 10.10 6.92 -48.09
CA HIS A 353 9.48 7.85 -49.02
C HIS A 353 10.33 8.19 -50.25
N LYS A 354 11.61 7.79 -50.28
CA LYS A 354 12.56 8.25 -51.31
C LYS A 354 12.61 7.34 -52.55
N ASP A 355 12.07 6.13 -52.47
CA ASP A 355 12.16 5.12 -53.53
C ASP A 355 10.88 4.98 -54.38
N GLU A 356 9.90 5.88 -54.22
CA GLU A 356 8.72 6.06 -55.11
C GLU A 356 8.80 7.41 -55.86
#